data_AF-Q22NS2-F1
#
_entry.id   AF-Q22NS2-F1
#
_cell.length_a   1.000
_cell.length_b   1.000
_cell.length_c   1.000
_cell.angle_alpha   90.00
_cell.angle_beta   90.00
_cell.angle_gamma   90.00
#
_symmetry.space_group_name_H-M   'P 1'
#
loop_
_entity.id
_entity.type
_entity.pdbx_description
1 polymer ?
#
loop_
_entity_poly.entity_id
_entity_poly.type
_entity_poly.pdbx_seq_one_letter_code
_entity_poly.pdbx_strand_id
1 'polypeptide(L)'
;MTNFLYIFALLSVIICIKAEWKAIQLTGDVPNNLVYHESVEYVTAAGSQMILLFGGQILNGNVLNQNIYQIDVQKYQVTKITPGGSVMQGRTKFASCSIVTSSNTYVFLHGGYCTGSSFCGDFYKYDVAANSYQKLANTLARAEHSIICDSQNNQIWLFGGKSSSTTVMNDLWNYDITNGAWKLADYNIFSKVVLNLVLWDGTTASVTIDNYTDYLLISPSDLSKLQQAPPTMTLFGGPYDCSVAITQMPSCRSNYSFVKKQNDPYLYLIGGQDAQGNIFQDVWKYDVTNKVWIQPQDGLPSTYTQFFTQQRAKLSYAQDFTFLFGGYSGSTYSMKGYARSFSNGKISQLKIPQYSSQVAPQKVIGFSINSFSSGITMTGGCEDQTLASPSCAQSQLSFYILGINDCNKASTNHNMAKCMYGKHWCLDQYWGDLCQNQLCPGSMCLNDINSFESPFCYMCFGNGQCNSQGQCTSCSQTQAGIGFISSDCSTVDCKNQCGNAGTCVNYYPVSSCNCQKLLGGDYCGKTFCLNDCSNSGTCQQNGLCQCNQDKEGADCSIQIIGFLS
;
A
#
# COMPACT_ATOMS: atom_id res chain seq x y z
N MET A 1 -59.20 -23.86 -10.06
CA MET A 1 -58.61 -22.59 -10.54
C MET A 1 -58.10 -21.83 -9.32
N THR A 2 -56.88 -21.27 -9.42
CA THR A 2 -56.14 -20.43 -8.45
C THR A 2 -55.82 -21.07 -7.09
N ASN A 3 -54.73 -20.81 -6.37
CA ASN A 3 -53.44 -20.14 -6.55
C ASN A 3 -52.71 -20.47 -5.24
N PHE A 4 -51.48 -20.99 -5.23
CA PHE A 4 -50.51 -20.74 -4.15
C PHE A 4 -49.11 -21.10 -4.65
N LEU A 5 -48.38 -20.08 -5.12
CA LEU A 5 -46.94 -20.13 -5.32
C LEU A 5 -46.27 -20.27 -3.95
N TYR A 6 -45.51 -21.35 -3.74
CA TYR A 6 -44.48 -21.41 -2.70
C TYR A 6 -43.17 -20.90 -3.32
N ILE A 7 -42.80 -19.67 -2.97
CA ILE A 7 -41.47 -19.12 -3.21
C ILE A 7 -40.54 -19.75 -2.17
N PHE A 8 -39.74 -20.74 -2.58
CA PHE A 8 -38.55 -21.15 -1.83
C PHE A 8 -37.49 -20.06 -1.99
N ALA A 9 -37.45 -19.13 -1.04
CA ALA A 9 -36.29 -18.27 -0.83
C ALA A 9 -35.17 -19.13 -0.23
N LEU A 10 -34.33 -19.70 -1.10
CA LEU A 10 -33.00 -20.16 -0.72
C LEU A 10 -32.23 -18.95 -0.21
N LEU A 11 -32.10 -18.82 1.11
CA LEU A 11 -31.06 -18.01 1.73
C LEU A 11 -29.71 -18.63 1.33
N SER A 12 -29.17 -18.19 0.20
CA SER A 12 -27.74 -18.19 -0.01
C SER A 12 -27.16 -17.18 0.98
N VAL A 13 -26.68 -17.69 2.11
CA VAL A 13 -25.83 -16.92 3.01
C VAL A 13 -24.59 -16.53 2.19
N ILE A 14 -24.55 -15.29 1.74
CA ILE A 14 -23.37 -14.66 1.16
C ILE A 14 -22.34 -14.56 2.30
N ILE A 15 -21.56 -15.62 2.51
CA ILE A 15 -20.36 -15.57 3.34
C ILE A 15 -19.26 -14.97 2.48
N CYS A 16 -19.37 -13.66 2.27
CA CYS A 16 -18.25 -12.85 1.81
C CYS A 16 -17.32 -12.71 3.03
N ILE A 17 -16.19 -13.42 3.05
CA ILE A 17 -15.19 -13.23 4.12
C ILE A 17 -14.55 -11.87 3.88
N LYS A 18 -14.80 -10.96 4.82
CA LYS A 18 -14.46 -9.55 4.79
C LYS A 18 -13.44 -9.26 5.88
N ALA A 19 -12.46 -8.41 5.59
CA ALA A 19 -11.60 -7.86 6.64
C ALA A 19 -12.44 -6.92 7.52
N GLU A 20 -12.74 -7.36 8.74
CA GLU A 20 -13.58 -6.62 9.69
C GLU A 20 -12.77 -6.27 10.94
N TRP A 21 -12.96 -5.05 11.42
CA TRP A 21 -12.48 -4.69 12.74
C TRP A 21 -13.30 -5.43 13.79
N LYS A 22 -12.62 -6.07 14.72
CA LYS A 22 -13.22 -6.69 15.89
C LYS A 22 -12.86 -5.89 17.13
N ALA A 23 -13.86 -5.36 17.81
CA ALA A 23 -13.70 -4.79 19.14
C ALA A 23 -13.40 -5.92 20.14
N ILE A 24 -12.32 -5.78 20.92
CA ILE A 24 -11.91 -6.76 21.92
C ILE A 24 -11.95 -6.09 23.28
N GLN A 25 -12.60 -6.76 24.23
CA GLN A 25 -12.61 -6.33 25.63
C GLN A 25 -11.30 -6.77 26.30
N LEU A 26 -10.53 -5.80 26.76
CA LEU A 26 -9.31 -6.04 27.53
C LEU A 26 -9.65 -6.34 28.99
N THR A 27 -8.80 -7.13 29.65
CA THR A 27 -8.93 -7.47 31.09
C THR A 27 -7.64 -7.17 31.85
N GLY A 28 -7.70 -7.09 33.18
CA GLY A 28 -6.53 -6.75 34.02
C GLY A 28 -6.42 -5.26 34.30
N ASP A 29 -5.20 -4.71 34.29
CA ASP A 29 -4.88 -3.32 34.64
C ASP A 29 -5.19 -2.34 33.49
N VAL A 30 -6.38 -2.44 32.90
CA VAL A 30 -6.77 -1.65 31.74
C VAL A 30 -6.86 -0.17 32.13
N PRO A 31 -6.07 0.74 31.51
CA PRO A 31 -6.18 2.15 31.81
C PRO A 31 -7.52 2.72 31.31
N ASN A 32 -7.97 3.80 31.94
CA ASN A 32 -9.02 4.66 31.37
C ASN A 32 -8.59 5.14 29.98
N ASN A 33 -9.55 5.42 29.10
CA ASN A 33 -9.29 5.68 27.70
C ASN A 33 -8.16 6.71 27.47
N LEU A 34 -6.99 6.19 27.07
CA LEU A 34 -5.81 6.98 26.76
C LEU A 34 -5.91 7.48 25.33
N VAL A 35 -5.63 8.77 25.15
CA VAL A 35 -5.47 9.38 23.84
C VAL A 35 -4.06 9.97 23.70
N TYR A 36 -3.55 10.00 22.47
CA TYR A 36 -2.22 10.53 22.12
C TYR A 36 -1.08 9.81 22.87
N HIS A 37 -1.30 8.56 23.25
CA HIS A 37 -0.27 7.65 23.71
C HIS A 37 0.53 7.15 22.51
N GLU A 38 1.75 6.71 22.79
CA GLU A 38 2.54 5.93 21.85
C GLU A 38 2.40 4.45 22.19
N SER A 39 2.37 3.60 21.16
CA SER A 39 2.41 2.17 21.36
C SER A 39 3.46 1.51 20.48
N VAL A 40 4.08 0.47 21.04
CA VAL A 40 5.18 -0.25 20.40
C VAL A 40 4.96 -1.74 20.58
N GLU A 41 5.00 -2.47 19.47
CA GLU A 41 5.00 -3.92 19.48
C GLU A 41 6.36 -4.51 19.83
N TYR A 42 6.33 -5.65 20.51
CA TYR A 42 7.51 -6.51 20.67
C TYR A 42 7.07 -7.96 20.83
N VAL A 43 8.02 -8.88 20.65
CA VAL A 43 7.81 -10.31 20.86
C VAL A 43 8.67 -10.75 22.05
N THR A 44 8.07 -11.50 22.99
CA THR A 44 8.81 -12.04 24.14
C THR A 44 9.73 -13.17 23.70
N ALA A 45 10.70 -13.54 24.54
CA ALA A 45 11.53 -14.73 24.32
C ALA A 45 10.70 -16.03 24.19
N ALA A 46 9.49 -16.07 24.77
CA ALA A 46 8.54 -17.16 24.65
C ALA A 46 7.68 -17.11 23.37
N GLY A 47 7.89 -16.12 22.49
CA GLY A 47 7.14 -15.93 21.25
C GLY A 47 5.79 -15.23 21.39
N SER A 48 5.45 -14.71 22.57
CA SER A 48 4.19 -13.98 22.78
C SER A 48 4.26 -12.59 22.14
N GLN A 49 3.17 -12.15 21.51
CA GLN A 49 3.07 -10.85 20.86
C GLN A 49 2.52 -9.85 21.87
N MET A 50 3.27 -8.79 22.09
CA MET A 50 2.99 -7.83 23.15
C MET A 50 2.94 -6.42 22.58
N ILE A 51 2.13 -5.56 23.19
CA ILE A 51 2.13 -4.11 22.94
C ILE A 51 2.53 -3.41 24.23
N LEU A 52 3.51 -2.52 24.16
CA LEU A 52 3.80 -1.53 25.19
C LEU A 52 3.00 -0.25 24.90
N LEU A 53 2.37 0.30 25.92
CA LEU A 53 1.70 1.60 25.87
C LEU A 53 2.46 2.60 26.74
N PHE A 54 2.81 3.73 26.15
CA PHE A 54 3.55 4.81 26.78
C PHE A 54 2.75 6.11 26.77
N GLY A 55 2.80 6.83 27.88
CA GLY A 55 2.28 8.19 27.95
C GLY A 55 0.79 8.28 27.61
N GLY A 56 0.41 9.40 26.99
CA GLY A 56 -0.95 9.76 26.65
C GLY A 56 -1.60 10.65 27.69
N GLN A 57 -2.79 11.14 27.34
CA GLN A 57 -3.62 11.99 28.20
C GLN A 57 -4.92 11.26 28.51
N ILE A 58 -5.34 11.35 29.77
CA ILE A 58 -6.67 10.93 30.22
C ILE A 58 -7.59 12.16 30.19
N LEU A 59 -8.67 12.09 29.42
CA LEU A 59 -9.51 13.24 29.07
C LEU A 59 -10.17 13.92 30.28
N ASN A 60 -10.65 13.14 31.26
CA ASN A 60 -11.42 13.64 32.41
C ASN A 60 -10.59 14.27 33.55
N GLY A 61 -9.35 14.69 33.29
CA GLY A 61 -8.56 15.41 34.29
C GLY A 61 -7.32 16.11 33.78
N ASN A 62 -7.12 16.19 32.45
CA ASN A 62 -5.86 16.63 31.84
C ASN A 62 -4.62 15.93 32.45
N VAL A 63 -4.80 14.69 32.91
CA VAL A 63 -3.74 13.94 33.57
C VAL A 63 -2.91 13.28 32.49
N LEU A 64 -1.63 13.62 32.48
CA LEU A 64 -0.66 12.98 31.61
C LEU A 64 -0.23 11.66 32.25
N ASN A 65 -0.45 10.57 31.53
CA ASN A 65 -0.11 9.24 32.01
C ASN A 65 1.42 9.07 32.05
N GLN A 66 1.93 8.55 33.15
CA GLN A 66 3.34 8.20 33.35
C GLN A 66 3.56 6.69 33.46
N ASN A 67 2.49 5.92 33.58
CA ASN A 67 2.56 4.48 33.71
C ASN A 67 2.80 3.84 32.35
N ILE A 68 3.50 2.70 32.34
CA ILE A 68 3.62 1.85 31.17
C ILE A 68 2.66 0.66 31.36
N TYR A 69 1.98 0.29 30.29
CA TYR A 69 1.11 -0.88 30.26
C TYR A 69 1.60 -1.86 29.19
N GLN A 70 1.55 -3.15 29.49
CA GLN A 70 1.81 -4.23 28.55
C GLN A 70 0.49 -4.92 28.22
N ILE A 71 0.20 -5.11 26.93
CA ILE A 71 -0.94 -5.89 26.45
C ILE A 71 -0.42 -7.18 25.85
N ASP A 72 -0.86 -8.32 26.39
CA ASP A 72 -0.72 -9.62 25.74
C ASP A 72 -1.79 -9.74 24.65
N VAL A 73 -1.37 -9.72 23.38
CA VAL A 73 -2.29 -9.67 22.23
C VAL A 73 -2.99 -11.02 22.03
N GLN A 74 -2.45 -12.12 22.56
CA GLN A 74 -3.10 -13.42 22.49
C GLN A 74 -4.12 -13.62 23.60
N LYS A 75 -3.83 -13.13 24.82
CA LYS A 75 -4.70 -13.29 26.00
C LYS A 75 -5.65 -12.12 26.22
N TYR A 76 -5.44 -11.00 25.56
CA TYR A 76 -6.16 -9.75 25.77
C TYR A 76 -6.10 -9.27 27.23
N GLN A 77 -4.97 -9.52 27.88
CA GLN A 77 -4.70 -9.12 29.26
C GLN A 77 -3.72 -7.95 29.29
N VAL A 78 -4.03 -6.98 30.15
CA VAL A 78 -3.22 -5.80 30.40
C VAL A 78 -2.55 -5.93 31.76
N THR A 79 -1.25 -5.66 31.80
CA THR A 79 -0.46 -5.59 33.02
C THR A 79 0.21 -4.23 33.11
N LYS A 80 0.00 -3.54 34.23
CA LYS A 80 0.74 -2.30 34.51
C LYS A 80 2.15 -2.66 34.98
N ILE A 81 3.16 -2.02 34.38
CA ILE A 81 4.55 -2.24 34.76
C ILE A 81 5.18 -0.97 35.34
N THR A 82 6.08 -1.17 36.29
CA THR A 82 6.86 -0.10 36.93
C THR A 82 8.30 -0.19 36.43
N PRO A 83 8.76 0.76 35.61
CA PRO A 83 10.11 0.75 35.07
C PRO A 83 11.14 1.21 36.11
N GLY A 84 12.32 0.61 36.07
CA GLY A 84 13.50 1.09 36.81
C GLY A 84 14.28 2.17 36.05
N GLY A 85 15.40 2.59 36.63
CA GLY A 85 16.33 3.53 35.99
C GLY A 85 15.86 4.99 36.08
N SER A 86 16.02 5.74 34.99
CA SER A 86 15.61 7.14 34.89
C SER A 86 14.09 7.29 34.96
N VAL A 87 13.57 8.40 35.48
CA VAL A 87 12.12 8.65 35.52
C VAL A 87 11.72 9.48 34.31
N MET A 88 10.87 8.91 33.45
CA MET A 88 10.20 9.66 32.39
C MET A 88 8.89 10.26 32.91
N GLN A 89 8.77 11.58 32.89
CA GLN A 89 7.55 12.27 33.30
C GLN A 89 6.38 11.97 32.35
N GLY A 90 5.15 12.05 32.90
CA GLY A 90 3.93 11.89 32.11
C GLY A 90 3.88 12.85 30.94
N ARG A 91 3.52 12.35 29.75
CA ARG A 91 3.60 13.10 28.49
C ARG A 91 2.59 12.67 27.45
N THR A 92 2.28 13.57 26.51
CA THR A 92 1.34 13.36 25.39
C THR A 92 1.86 13.98 24.10
N LYS A 93 1.44 13.45 22.93
CA LYS A 93 1.86 13.92 21.59
C LYS A 93 3.39 14.01 21.43
N PHE A 94 4.07 13.06 22.05
CA PHE A 94 5.50 12.82 21.92
C PHE A 94 5.74 11.82 20.78
N ALA A 95 6.99 11.62 20.38
CA ALA A 95 7.34 10.68 19.34
C ALA A 95 8.00 9.43 19.92
N SER A 96 7.76 8.28 19.31
CA SER A 96 8.46 7.04 19.62
C SER A 96 8.92 6.31 18.36
N CYS A 97 10.00 5.53 18.50
CA CYS A 97 10.39 4.51 17.53
C CYS A 97 11.07 3.34 18.25
N SER A 98 11.17 2.19 17.60
CA SER A 98 11.80 1.01 18.21
C SER A 98 12.88 0.39 17.33
N ILE A 99 13.85 -0.24 18.00
CA ILE A 99 14.86 -1.10 17.38
C ILE A 99 14.71 -2.48 18.00
N VAL A 100 14.40 -3.47 17.16
CA VAL A 100 14.31 -4.87 17.56
C VAL A 100 15.62 -5.56 17.21
N THR A 101 16.21 -6.23 18.20
CA THR A 101 17.39 -7.08 18.08
C THR A 101 16.99 -8.54 18.28
N SER A 102 17.92 -9.48 18.07
CA SER A 102 17.65 -10.91 18.28
C SER A 102 17.27 -11.27 19.73
N SER A 103 17.70 -10.47 20.71
CA SER A 103 17.52 -10.77 22.14
C SER A 103 16.70 -9.73 22.90
N ASN A 104 16.47 -8.53 22.33
CA ASN A 104 15.83 -7.44 23.04
C ASN A 104 15.16 -6.43 22.09
N THR A 105 14.21 -5.66 22.60
CA THR A 105 13.65 -4.48 21.94
C THR A 105 14.06 -3.24 22.71
N TYR A 106 14.49 -2.21 21.99
CA TYR A 106 14.77 -0.89 22.55
C TYR A 106 13.76 0.10 22.00
N VAL A 107 13.12 0.87 22.87
CA VAL A 107 12.17 1.92 22.48
C VAL A 107 12.78 3.27 22.76
N PHE A 108 12.78 4.16 21.79
CA PHE A 108 13.24 5.53 21.93
C PHE A 108 12.04 6.46 22.02
N LEU A 109 12.05 7.38 22.97
CA LEU A 109 10.95 8.30 23.26
C LEU A 109 11.49 9.73 23.33
N HIS A 110 10.90 10.64 22.55
CA HIS A 110 11.35 12.03 22.48
C HIS A 110 10.20 13.04 22.62
N GLY A 111 10.45 14.03 23.49
CA GLY A 111 9.66 15.27 23.57
C GLY A 111 8.20 15.08 23.99
N GLY A 112 7.32 15.92 23.41
CA GLY A 112 5.89 16.02 23.72
C GLY A 112 5.54 17.15 24.68
N TYR A 113 4.26 17.19 25.07
CA TYR A 113 3.77 18.01 26.19
C TYR A 113 3.90 17.18 27.46
N CYS A 114 4.61 17.67 28.48
CA CYS A 114 4.87 16.90 29.71
C CYS A 114 4.34 17.58 30.96
N THR A 115 4.24 16.80 32.04
CA THR A 115 3.93 17.33 33.36
C THR A 115 5.00 18.34 33.78
N GLY A 116 4.57 19.56 34.12
CA GLY A 116 5.47 20.64 34.57
C GLY A 116 6.20 21.42 33.47
N SER A 117 6.03 21.08 32.19
CA SER A 117 6.56 21.87 31.06
C SER A 117 5.65 21.82 29.85
N SER A 118 5.42 22.96 29.20
CA SER A 118 4.61 23.02 27.98
C SER A 118 5.24 22.21 26.83
N PHE A 119 6.57 22.16 26.70
CA PHE A 119 7.25 21.34 25.70
C PHE A 119 8.48 20.69 26.31
N CYS A 120 8.74 19.45 25.92
CA CYS A 120 9.92 18.70 26.34
C CYS A 120 10.85 18.43 25.17
N GLY A 121 12.16 18.44 25.44
CA GLY A 121 13.21 18.00 24.52
C GLY A 121 14.06 16.87 25.11
N ASP A 122 13.57 16.26 26.19
CA ASP A 122 14.23 15.13 26.80
C ASP A 122 14.06 13.88 25.95
N PHE A 123 15.13 13.08 25.93
CA PHE A 123 15.22 11.88 25.11
C PHE A 123 15.52 10.67 25.98
N TYR A 124 14.76 9.60 25.81
CA TYR A 124 14.93 8.36 26.58
C TYR A 124 15.05 7.16 25.66
N LYS A 125 15.85 6.20 26.11
CA LYS A 125 15.84 4.82 25.64
C LYS A 125 15.21 3.96 26.73
N TYR A 126 14.24 3.14 26.37
CA TYR A 126 13.63 2.14 27.21
C TYR A 126 14.12 0.75 26.77
N ASP A 127 14.72 0.03 27.71
CA ASP A 127 15.14 -1.36 27.53
C ASP A 127 13.99 -2.28 27.96
N VAL A 128 13.45 -3.03 27.00
CA VAL A 128 12.29 -3.90 27.25
C VAL A 128 12.64 -5.09 28.13
N ALA A 129 13.80 -5.73 27.93
CA ALA A 129 14.24 -6.86 28.74
C ALA A 129 14.60 -6.45 30.17
N ALA A 130 15.25 -5.29 30.35
CA ALA A 130 15.61 -4.77 31.66
C ALA A 130 14.47 -4.03 32.36
N ASN A 131 13.35 -3.74 31.67
CA ASN A 131 12.25 -2.91 32.16
C ASN A 131 12.76 -1.60 32.80
N SER A 132 13.57 -0.84 32.06
CA SER A 132 14.18 0.37 32.60
C SER A 132 14.39 1.47 31.56
N TYR A 133 14.31 2.72 32.00
CA TYR A 133 14.66 3.87 31.18
C TYR A 133 16.11 4.29 31.40
N GLN A 134 16.74 4.71 30.31
CA GLN A 134 18.00 5.43 30.27
C GLN A 134 17.75 6.80 29.62
N LYS A 135 18.06 7.88 30.34
CA LYS A 135 18.06 9.22 29.75
C LYS A 135 19.26 9.41 28.82
N LEU A 136 19.01 9.98 27.65
CA LEU A 136 20.00 10.24 26.60
C LEU A 136 20.21 11.75 26.41
N ALA A 137 21.09 12.13 25.47
CA ALA A 137 21.31 13.53 25.13
C ALA A 137 20.02 14.16 24.58
N ASN A 138 19.66 15.30 25.17
CA ASN A 138 18.48 16.06 24.79
C ASN A 138 18.67 16.77 23.44
N THR A 139 17.57 17.18 22.82
CA THR A 139 17.56 18.16 21.72
C THR A 139 16.54 19.27 22.02
N LEU A 140 16.24 20.13 21.05
CA LEU A 140 15.28 21.23 21.20
C LEU A 140 13.89 20.70 21.55
N ALA A 141 13.27 21.35 22.54
CA ALA A 141 11.96 20.97 23.05
C ALA A 141 10.87 21.12 22.00
N ARG A 142 10.08 20.04 21.81
CA ARG A 142 9.05 19.99 20.77
C ARG A 142 8.00 18.90 20.99
N ALA A 143 6.83 19.09 20.41
CA ALA A 143 5.72 18.14 20.36
C ALA A 143 5.18 18.01 18.94
N GLU A 144 4.31 17.03 18.70
CA GLU A 144 3.65 16.82 17.40
C GLU A 144 4.62 16.59 16.22
N HIS A 145 5.85 16.17 16.56
CA HIS A 145 6.90 15.74 15.64
C HIS A 145 6.90 14.20 15.53
N SER A 146 7.79 13.66 14.72
CA SER A 146 7.99 12.22 14.60
C SER A 146 9.48 11.88 14.61
N ILE A 147 9.81 10.69 15.11
CA ILE A 147 11.16 10.11 15.06
C ILE A 147 11.13 8.77 14.34
N ILE A 148 12.22 8.43 13.68
CA ILE A 148 12.39 7.16 12.95
C ILE A 148 13.69 6.51 13.40
N CYS A 149 13.61 5.25 13.77
CA CYS A 149 14.79 4.44 14.08
C CYS A 149 15.32 3.80 12.79
N ASP A 150 16.54 4.13 12.40
CA ASP A 150 17.27 3.54 11.28
C ASP A 150 18.37 2.62 11.80
N SER A 151 17.97 1.39 12.16
CA SER A 151 18.87 0.39 12.76
C SER A 151 20.02 -0.02 11.83
N GLN A 152 19.86 0.15 10.52
CA GLN A 152 20.88 -0.23 9.52
C GLN A 152 22.08 0.71 9.56
N ASN A 153 21.82 2.00 9.78
CA ASN A 153 22.83 3.04 9.84
C ASN A 153 23.13 3.48 11.29
N ASN A 154 22.54 2.79 12.27
CA ASN A 154 22.63 3.09 13.70
C ASN A 154 22.28 4.56 14.03
N GLN A 155 21.19 5.05 13.43
CA GLN A 155 20.75 6.44 13.54
C GLN A 155 19.28 6.55 13.94
N ILE A 156 18.91 7.67 14.55
CA ILE A 156 17.51 8.05 14.75
C ILE A 156 17.26 9.40 14.10
N TRP A 157 16.30 9.46 13.19
CA TRP A 157 15.93 10.69 12.51
C TRP A 157 14.79 11.38 13.24
N LEU A 158 14.85 12.71 13.32
CA LEU A 158 13.79 13.54 13.86
C LEU A 158 13.52 14.64 12.84
N PHE A 159 12.26 14.86 12.50
CA PHE A 159 11.87 15.99 11.67
C PHE A 159 10.91 16.89 12.44
N GLY A 160 10.92 18.21 12.16
CA GLY A 160 9.83 19.16 12.38
C GLY A 160 9.16 19.19 13.76
N GLY A 161 7.86 19.50 13.78
CA GLY A 161 7.03 19.61 14.98
C GLY A 161 6.78 21.05 15.42
N LYS A 162 6.30 21.20 16.66
CA LYS A 162 6.05 22.50 17.31
C LYS A 162 6.89 22.67 18.55
N SER A 163 7.51 23.83 18.71
CA SER A 163 8.23 24.25 19.93
C SER A 163 7.44 25.27 20.77
N SER A 164 6.41 25.86 20.18
CA SER A 164 5.46 26.75 20.86
C SER A 164 4.08 26.64 20.19
N SER A 165 3.09 27.42 20.65
CA SER A 165 1.79 27.50 19.98
C SER A 165 1.86 28.14 18.58
N THR A 166 2.86 28.97 18.31
CA THR A 166 3.01 29.73 17.05
C THR A 166 4.21 29.28 16.21
N THR A 167 5.11 28.49 16.78
CA THR A 167 6.36 28.05 16.13
C THR A 167 6.26 26.58 15.73
N VAL A 168 6.10 26.35 14.41
CA VAL A 168 6.36 25.06 13.75
C VAL A 168 7.79 25.04 13.20
N MET A 169 8.33 23.87 12.90
CA MET A 169 9.70 23.71 12.37
C MET A 169 9.74 22.76 11.17
N ASN A 170 10.79 22.84 10.36
CA ASN A 170 11.12 21.91 9.25
C ASN A 170 12.57 21.40 9.32
N ASP A 171 13.17 21.44 10.49
CA ASP A 171 14.51 20.92 10.73
C ASP A 171 14.51 19.40 10.72
N LEU A 172 15.57 18.81 10.16
CA LEU A 172 15.84 17.38 10.16
C LEU A 172 17.09 17.15 10.99
N TRP A 173 16.99 16.34 12.03
CA TRP A 173 18.11 15.92 12.86
C TRP A 173 18.35 14.43 12.71
N ASN A 174 19.60 14.01 12.91
CA ASN A 174 19.92 12.62 13.20
C ASN A 174 20.58 12.51 14.57
N TYR A 175 20.33 11.42 15.26
CA TYR A 175 21.02 11.00 16.47
C TYR A 175 21.89 9.81 16.14
N ASP A 176 23.19 9.92 16.37
CA ASP A 176 24.11 8.80 16.27
C ASP A 176 23.98 7.95 17.53
N ILE A 177 23.50 6.71 17.38
CA ILE A 177 23.26 5.82 18.52
C ILE A 177 24.59 5.34 19.13
N THR A 178 25.66 5.22 18.33
CA THR A 178 27.00 4.82 18.81
C THR A 178 27.60 5.91 19.69
N ASN A 179 27.59 7.15 19.20
CA ASN A 179 28.25 8.29 19.84
C ASN A 179 27.35 9.01 20.85
N GLY A 180 26.05 8.75 20.80
CA GLY A 180 25.08 9.29 21.76
C GLY A 180 24.80 10.78 21.58
N ALA A 181 24.84 11.29 20.34
CA ALA A 181 24.76 12.72 20.05
C ALA A 181 23.81 13.05 18.90
N TRP A 182 23.07 14.15 19.06
CA TRP A 182 22.29 14.76 17.99
C TRP A 182 23.18 15.60 17.07
N LYS A 183 22.93 15.51 15.77
CA LYS A 183 23.51 16.36 14.74
C LYS A 183 22.39 16.86 13.82
N LEU A 184 22.44 18.13 13.45
CA LEU A 184 21.59 18.62 12.37
C LEU A 184 21.93 17.86 11.08
N ALA A 185 20.92 17.41 10.36
CA ALA A 185 21.14 16.71 9.11
C ALA A 185 21.83 17.63 8.11
N ASP A 186 22.84 17.10 7.43
CA ASP A 186 23.50 17.82 6.36
C ASP A 186 22.50 17.98 5.20
N TYR A 187 22.47 19.14 4.54
CA TYR A 187 21.65 19.34 3.35
C TYR A 187 22.51 19.77 2.17
N ASN A 188 22.33 19.11 1.04
CA ASN A 188 22.89 19.53 -0.24
C ASN A 188 21.87 20.43 -0.96
N ILE A 189 21.53 21.59 -0.37
CA ILE A 189 20.51 22.48 -0.95
C ILE A 189 21.08 23.23 -2.16
N PHE A 190 22.40 23.42 -2.24
CA PHE A 190 22.98 24.22 -3.31
C PHE A 190 24.31 23.68 -3.84
N SER A 191 24.42 23.49 -5.15
CA SER A 191 25.71 23.70 -5.82
C SER A 191 25.85 25.20 -6.01
N LYS A 192 26.30 25.93 -4.98
CA LYS A 192 26.69 27.35 -5.07
C LYS A 192 25.57 28.32 -5.52
N VAL A 193 24.89 28.99 -4.60
CA VAL A 193 23.96 30.08 -4.97
C VAL A 193 24.70 31.38 -5.09
N VAL A 194 24.58 32.06 -6.23
CA VAL A 194 25.02 33.45 -6.38
C VAL A 194 23.81 34.37 -6.28
N LEU A 195 23.64 35.05 -5.14
CA LEU A 195 22.64 36.11 -4.98
C LEU A 195 23.19 37.41 -5.55
N ASN A 196 22.47 38.04 -6.47
CA ASN A 196 22.79 39.38 -6.95
C ASN A 196 21.95 40.40 -6.19
N LEU A 197 22.58 41.14 -5.29
CA LEU A 197 21.96 42.19 -4.49
C LEU A 197 22.15 43.54 -5.18
N VAL A 198 21.11 44.38 -5.19
CA VAL A 198 21.23 45.80 -5.57
C VAL A 198 21.42 46.61 -4.29
N LEU A 199 22.56 47.27 -4.18
CA LEU A 199 22.93 48.12 -3.04
C LEU A 199 22.24 49.49 -3.14
N TRP A 200 22.20 50.21 -2.03
CA TRP A 200 21.56 51.55 -1.95
C TRP A 200 22.21 52.61 -2.85
N ASP A 201 23.48 52.41 -3.24
CA ASP A 201 24.18 53.25 -4.21
C ASP A 201 23.87 52.88 -5.68
N GLY A 202 22.97 51.91 -5.90
CA GLY A 202 22.58 51.41 -7.22
C GLY A 202 23.56 50.40 -7.82
N THR A 203 24.64 50.03 -7.12
CA THR A 203 25.58 49.01 -7.59
C THR A 203 25.10 47.59 -7.27
N THR A 204 25.56 46.60 -8.03
CA THR A 204 25.24 45.19 -7.78
C THR A 204 26.39 44.47 -7.06
N ALA A 205 26.06 43.67 -6.05
CA ALA A 205 27.00 42.78 -5.36
C ALA A 205 26.55 41.33 -5.49
N SER A 206 27.48 40.43 -5.82
CA SER A 206 27.21 39.00 -5.97
C SER A 206 27.70 38.25 -4.73
N VAL A 207 26.79 37.68 -3.96
CA VAL A 207 27.10 36.88 -2.77
C VAL A 207 26.97 35.41 -3.09
N THR A 208 28.05 34.66 -2.85
CA THR A 208 28.05 33.21 -3.03
C THR A 208 27.74 32.51 -1.71
N ILE A 209 26.71 31.67 -1.68
CA ILE A 209 26.36 30.81 -0.55
C ILE A 209 26.69 29.36 -0.92
N ASP A 210 27.60 28.75 -0.16
CA ASP A 210 27.97 27.35 -0.27
C ASP A 210 27.51 26.58 0.98
N ASN A 211 27.18 25.29 0.83
CA ASN A 211 26.52 24.42 1.83
C ASN A 211 27.28 24.19 3.15
N TYR A 212 28.41 24.86 3.40
CA TYR A 212 29.33 24.52 4.50
C TYR A 212 29.52 25.59 5.56
N THR A 213 28.89 26.76 5.46
CA THR A 213 29.04 27.79 6.48
C THR A 213 27.70 28.35 6.92
N ASP A 214 27.43 28.26 8.23
CA ASP A 214 26.42 29.06 8.96
C ASP A 214 26.74 30.58 8.92
N TYR A 215 27.65 31.02 8.05
CA TYR A 215 28.14 32.37 7.89
C TYR A 215 28.18 32.77 6.42
N LEU A 216 27.78 34.01 6.15
CA LEU A 216 27.90 34.67 4.85
C LEU A 216 29.38 35.04 4.62
N LEU A 217 30.05 34.45 3.63
CA LEU A 217 31.39 34.88 3.22
C LEU A 217 31.28 36.03 2.21
N ILE A 218 31.49 37.26 2.69
CA ILE A 218 31.57 38.46 1.85
C ILE A 218 33.04 38.71 1.48
N SER A 219 33.32 39.03 0.22
CA SER A 219 34.67 39.40 -0.20
C SER A 219 35.16 40.64 0.59
N PRO A 220 36.45 40.75 0.96
CA PRO A 220 36.94 41.90 1.72
C PRO A 220 36.69 43.26 1.03
N SER A 221 36.65 43.29 -0.31
CA SER A 221 36.32 44.48 -1.10
C SER A 221 34.87 44.93 -0.96
N ASP A 222 33.94 44.01 -0.70
CA ASP A 222 32.51 44.31 -0.62
C ASP A 222 32.03 44.59 0.82
N LEU A 223 32.85 44.27 1.82
CA LEU A 223 32.57 44.53 3.25
C LEU A 223 32.43 46.04 3.56
N SER A 224 33.22 46.87 2.88
CA SER A 224 33.19 48.34 3.03
C SER A 224 31.89 48.98 2.53
N LYS A 225 31.15 48.31 1.64
CA LYS A 225 29.93 48.83 1.02
C LYS A 225 28.66 48.48 1.80
N LEU A 226 28.73 47.48 2.70
CA LEU A 226 27.63 47.07 3.57
C LEU A 226 27.48 47.93 4.83
N GLN A 227 28.50 48.68 5.24
CA GLN A 227 28.47 49.54 6.43
C GLN A 227 27.51 50.74 6.34
N GLN A 228 26.94 51.01 5.16
CA GLN A 228 25.94 52.07 4.96
C GLN A 228 24.50 51.56 4.83
N ALA A 229 24.28 50.24 4.88
CA ALA A 229 22.93 49.65 4.94
C ALA A 229 22.47 49.53 6.41
N PRO A 230 21.16 49.64 6.73
CA PRO A 230 20.68 49.48 8.09
C PRO A 230 21.07 48.10 8.65
N PRO A 231 21.32 47.99 9.96
CA PRO A 231 21.92 46.80 10.58
C PRO A 231 20.86 45.72 10.81
N THR A 232 20.22 45.20 9.76
CA THR A 232 19.48 43.92 9.81
C THR A 232 19.13 43.48 8.37
N MET A 233 20.09 42.85 7.67
CA MET A 233 19.74 41.81 6.70
C MET A 233 20.20 40.48 7.29
N THR A 234 19.35 39.93 8.15
CA THR A 234 19.45 38.52 8.53
C THR A 234 18.86 37.73 7.36
N LEU A 235 19.67 36.91 6.69
CA LEU A 235 19.16 35.93 5.72
C LEU A 235 18.36 34.88 6.51
N PHE A 236 17.08 35.15 6.64
CA PHE A 236 16.04 34.29 7.16
C PHE A 236 15.87 33.10 6.20
N GLY A 237 16.53 31.98 6.51
CA GLY A 237 16.51 30.80 5.63
C GLY A 237 17.18 29.56 6.19
N GLY A 238 17.49 29.54 7.49
CA GLY A 238 17.91 28.30 8.15
C GLY A 238 16.72 27.32 8.28
N PRO A 239 16.96 26.03 8.51
CA PRO A 239 15.95 24.97 8.64
C PRO A 239 14.98 25.12 9.84
N TYR A 240 14.90 26.30 10.44
CA TYR A 240 14.02 26.66 11.56
C TYR A 240 13.13 27.86 11.23
N ASP A 241 13.40 28.57 10.13
CA ASP A 241 12.69 29.78 9.79
C ASP A 241 11.62 29.53 8.74
N CYS A 242 10.39 29.51 9.23
CA CYS A 242 9.19 29.26 8.45
C CYS A 242 8.66 30.50 7.74
N SER A 243 9.32 31.66 7.88
CA SER A 243 8.93 32.90 7.22
C SER A 243 9.30 32.94 5.74
N VAL A 244 10.18 32.04 5.29
CA VAL A 244 10.64 31.95 3.89
C VAL A 244 10.35 30.55 3.33
N ALA A 245 9.54 30.50 2.27
CA ALA A 245 9.23 29.25 1.58
C ALA A 245 10.38 28.87 0.63
N ILE A 246 11.13 27.83 0.99
CA ILE A 246 12.18 27.23 0.13
C ILE A 246 11.56 26.08 -0.65
N THR A 247 11.39 26.22 -1.97
CA THR A 247 10.71 25.24 -2.83
C THR A 247 11.44 23.89 -2.96
N GLN A 248 12.66 23.79 -2.42
CA GLN A 248 13.51 22.60 -2.49
C GLN A 248 13.46 21.75 -1.21
N MET A 249 12.66 22.13 -0.22
CA MET A 249 12.46 21.36 1.01
C MET A 249 11.02 21.48 1.51
N PRO A 250 10.57 20.58 2.40
CA PRO A 250 9.24 20.68 2.97
C PRO A 250 9.09 21.93 3.83
N SER A 251 7.96 22.63 3.68
CA SER A 251 7.56 23.71 4.59
C SER A 251 7.45 23.23 6.04
N CYS A 252 7.59 24.17 6.99
CA CYS A 252 7.41 23.89 8.42
C CYS A 252 6.06 23.26 8.72
N ARG A 253 6.11 22.18 9.50
CA ARG A 253 4.92 21.38 9.74
C ARG A 253 4.98 20.57 11.01
N SER A 254 3.80 20.10 11.40
CA SER A 254 3.54 19.23 12.55
C SER A 254 2.41 18.26 12.21
N ASN A 255 2.19 17.24 13.04
CA ASN A 255 1.13 16.24 12.87
C ASN A 255 1.10 15.56 11.48
N TYR A 256 2.26 15.37 10.88
CA TYR A 256 2.44 14.60 9.63
C TYR A 256 2.72 13.13 9.93
N SER A 257 2.76 12.32 8.87
CA SER A 257 3.34 10.96 8.93
C SER A 257 4.78 10.99 8.44
N PHE A 258 5.69 10.34 9.17
CA PHE A 258 7.12 10.28 8.83
C PHE A 258 7.63 8.85 8.98
N VAL A 259 8.12 8.27 7.89
CA VAL A 259 8.31 6.82 7.78
C VAL A 259 9.54 6.47 6.94
N LYS A 260 10.21 5.36 7.27
CA LYS A 260 11.32 4.82 6.49
C LYS A 260 11.02 3.37 6.14
N LYS A 261 11.24 2.99 4.88
CA LYS A 261 11.16 1.60 4.44
C LYS A 261 12.49 0.89 4.74
N GLN A 262 12.40 -0.37 5.17
CA GLN A 262 13.59 -1.20 5.37
C GLN A 262 14.40 -1.31 4.07
N ASN A 263 15.73 -1.18 4.16
CA ASN A 263 16.68 -1.17 3.03
C ASN A 263 16.52 -0.01 2.03
N ASP A 264 15.63 0.95 2.28
CA ASP A 264 15.43 2.10 1.41
C ASP A 264 16.30 3.27 1.88
N PRO A 265 17.01 3.99 0.99
CA PRO A 265 17.77 5.18 1.37
C PRO A 265 16.90 6.41 1.61
N TYR A 266 15.56 6.30 1.55
CA TYR A 266 14.65 7.43 1.65
C TYR A 266 13.87 7.48 2.97
N LEU A 267 13.75 8.69 3.52
CA LEU A 267 12.77 9.02 4.56
C LEU A 267 11.56 9.68 3.90
N TYR A 268 10.35 9.20 4.15
CA TYR A 268 9.13 9.71 3.55
C TYR A 268 8.36 10.56 4.55
N LEU A 269 8.00 11.77 4.11
CA LEU A 269 7.20 12.73 4.84
C LEU A 269 5.91 12.96 4.08
N ILE A 270 4.78 12.78 4.77
CA ILE A 270 3.46 12.85 4.15
C ILE A 270 2.62 13.84 4.95
N GLY A 271 2.28 14.95 4.31
CA GLY A 271 1.32 15.89 4.85
C GLY A 271 1.75 16.70 6.04
N GLY A 272 0.80 16.90 6.97
CA GLY A 272 0.95 17.69 8.17
C GLY A 272 0.19 19.00 8.09
N GLN A 273 0.46 19.89 9.03
CA GLN A 273 -0.11 21.23 9.06
C GLN A 273 0.91 22.28 9.48
N ASP A 274 0.69 23.51 9.04
CA ASP A 274 1.44 24.69 9.48
C ASP A 274 0.98 25.23 10.85
N ALA A 275 1.52 26.40 11.22
CA ALA A 275 1.16 27.09 12.46
C ALA A 275 -0.28 27.63 12.48
N GLN A 276 -0.81 28.00 11.31
CA GLN A 276 -2.18 28.52 11.14
C GLN A 276 -3.21 27.39 11.10
N GLY A 277 -2.77 26.13 11.01
CA GLY A 277 -3.62 24.96 10.89
C GLY A 277 -4.01 24.62 9.45
N ASN A 278 -3.38 25.26 8.46
CA ASN A 278 -3.56 24.86 7.07
C ASN A 278 -2.93 23.47 6.87
N ILE A 279 -3.64 22.60 6.15
CA ILE A 279 -3.26 21.21 5.95
C ILE A 279 -2.48 21.08 4.65
N PHE A 280 -1.30 20.47 4.72
CA PHE A 280 -0.50 20.11 3.56
C PHE A 280 -0.96 18.78 2.99
N GLN A 281 -1.08 18.64 1.68
CA GLN A 281 -1.47 17.40 1.00
C GLN A 281 -0.34 16.84 0.12
N ASP A 282 0.88 17.29 0.39
CA ASP A 282 2.08 16.96 -0.35
C ASP A 282 2.78 15.72 0.23
N VAL A 283 3.68 15.16 -0.58
CA VAL A 283 4.60 14.10 -0.19
C VAL A 283 6.00 14.55 -0.51
N TRP A 284 6.90 14.32 0.44
CA TRP A 284 8.32 14.57 0.30
C TRP A 284 9.09 13.31 0.63
N LYS A 285 10.22 13.10 -0.03
CA LYS A 285 11.19 12.10 0.37
C LYS A 285 12.56 12.74 0.55
N TYR A 286 13.26 12.38 1.61
CA TYR A 286 14.65 12.78 1.84
C TYR A 286 15.57 11.64 1.45
N ASP A 287 16.46 11.87 0.50
CA ASP A 287 17.53 10.94 0.14
C ASP A 287 18.67 11.06 1.16
N VAL A 288 18.84 10.04 1.99
CA VAL A 288 19.87 10.02 3.04
C VAL A 288 21.28 10.00 2.44
N THR A 289 21.44 9.40 1.26
CA THR A 289 22.75 9.26 0.59
C THR A 289 23.16 10.59 -0.04
N ASN A 290 22.25 11.17 -0.83
CA ASN A 290 22.51 12.40 -1.58
C ASN A 290 22.21 13.67 -0.77
N LYS A 291 21.60 13.53 0.41
CA LYS A 291 21.27 14.61 1.36
C LYS A 291 20.36 15.67 0.77
N VAL A 292 19.37 15.25 -0.01
CA VAL A 292 18.44 16.13 -0.72
C VAL A 292 16.99 15.75 -0.46
N TRP A 293 16.14 16.76 -0.33
CA TRP A 293 14.69 16.58 -0.39
C TRP A 293 14.24 16.53 -1.83
N ILE A 294 13.33 15.60 -2.12
CA ILE A 294 12.77 15.37 -3.44
C ILE A 294 11.26 15.34 -3.28
N GLN A 295 10.57 16.16 -4.06
CA GLN A 295 9.13 16.05 -4.21
C GLN A 295 8.84 15.08 -5.38
N PRO A 296 8.26 13.90 -5.13
CA PRO A 296 7.97 12.94 -6.21
C PRO A 296 6.96 13.53 -7.21
N GLN A 297 7.23 13.37 -8.51
CA GLN A 297 6.37 13.84 -9.61
C GLN A 297 5.00 13.12 -9.64
N ASP A 298 4.96 11.86 -9.17
CA ASP A 298 3.75 11.05 -9.04
C ASP A 298 2.94 11.45 -7.80
N GLY A 299 2.74 12.75 -7.57
CA GLY A 299 1.93 13.28 -6.48
C GLY A 299 0.65 12.47 -6.30
N LEU A 300 0.19 12.34 -5.06
CA LEU A 300 -1.08 11.68 -4.74
C LEU A 300 -2.17 12.21 -5.70
N PRO A 301 -2.84 11.36 -6.50
CA PRO A 301 -3.66 11.88 -7.59
C PRO A 301 -4.79 12.80 -7.09
N SER A 302 -5.36 13.65 -7.92
CA SER A 302 -6.24 14.75 -7.47
C SER A 302 -7.53 14.31 -6.74
N THR A 303 -8.01 13.07 -6.93
CA THR A 303 -9.09 12.45 -6.14
C THR A 303 -8.66 11.98 -4.74
N TYR A 304 -7.36 12.05 -4.45
CA TYR A 304 -6.65 11.57 -3.26
C TYR A 304 -6.35 12.73 -2.27
N THR A 305 -6.51 13.97 -2.70
CA THR A 305 -6.21 15.22 -1.97
C THR A 305 -6.94 15.34 -0.62
N GLN A 306 -8.16 14.82 -0.47
CA GLN A 306 -8.87 14.91 0.81
C GLN A 306 -8.35 13.96 1.91
N PHE A 307 -7.46 13.01 1.60
CA PHE A 307 -7.38 11.77 2.41
C PHE A 307 -6.00 11.39 2.96
N PHE A 308 -4.91 12.06 2.58
CA PHE A 308 -3.56 11.56 2.91
C PHE A 308 -2.84 12.23 4.06
N THR A 309 -3.37 13.28 4.67
CA THR A 309 -2.52 14.14 5.48
C THR A 309 -3.25 14.66 6.68
N GLN A 310 -3.60 13.70 7.50
CA GLN A 310 -4.58 13.93 8.50
C GLN A 310 -3.95 13.54 9.83
N GLN A 311 -3.95 14.46 10.79
CA GLN A 311 -3.20 14.37 12.04
C GLN A 311 -3.14 12.93 12.61
N ARG A 312 -1.96 12.49 13.05
CA ARG A 312 -1.81 11.25 13.84
C ARG A 312 -2.12 9.96 13.08
N ALA A 313 -2.07 9.98 11.75
CA ALA A 313 -2.13 8.75 10.96
C ALA A 313 -0.91 7.88 11.29
N LYS A 314 -1.16 6.68 11.82
CA LYS A 314 -0.13 5.73 12.22
C LYS A 314 0.17 4.80 11.06
N LEU A 315 1.46 4.65 10.78
CA LEU A 315 1.95 3.76 9.74
C LEU A 315 2.27 2.40 10.35
N SER A 316 1.84 1.34 9.68
CA SER A 316 2.20 -0.03 10.05
C SER A 316 2.77 -0.77 8.84
N TYR A 317 3.76 -1.64 9.08
CA TYR A 317 4.43 -2.41 8.06
C TYR A 317 4.07 -3.89 8.16
N ALA A 318 3.60 -4.47 7.05
CA ALA A 318 3.52 -5.92 6.92
C ALA A 318 3.85 -6.33 5.48
N GLN A 319 4.94 -7.08 5.32
CA GLN A 319 5.43 -7.57 4.01
C GLN A 319 5.69 -6.41 3.04
N ASP A 320 5.12 -6.40 1.83
CA ASP A 320 5.36 -5.34 0.84
C ASP A 320 4.47 -4.09 1.02
N PHE A 321 3.67 -4.04 2.09
CA PHE A 321 2.63 -3.04 2.26
C PHE A 321 2.84 -2.12 3.45
N THR A 322 2.49 -0.86 3.20
CA THR A 322 2.36 0.20 4.19
C THR A 322 0.89 0.47 4.44
N PHE A 323 0.44 0.36 5.69
CA PHE A 323 -0.93 0.68 6.06
C PHE A 323 -1.01 2.05 6.71
N LEU A 324 -1.95 2.86 6.25
CA LEU A 324 -2.28 4.17 6.79
C LEU A 324 -3.73 4.15 7.23
N PHE A 325 -4.00 4.50 8.48
CA PHE A 325 -5.38 4.65 8.95
C PHE A 325 -5.61 6.02 9.56
N GLY A 326 -6.83 6.48 9.33
CA GLY A 326 -7.44 7.55 10.08
C GLY A 326 -7.09 8.95 9.59
N GLY A 327 -7.46 9.94 10.41
CA GLY A 327 -7.16 11.33 10.14
C GLY A 327 -8.22 12.39 10.50
N TYR A 328 -7.82 13.68 10.53
CA TYR A 328 -8.59 14.90 10.26
C TYR A 328 -8.37 15.64 8.90
N SER A 329 -9.45 15.98 8.17
CA SER A 329 -9.44 16.71 6.86
C SER A 329 -9.56 18.23 6.94
N GLY A 330 -9.55 18.83 8.14
CA GLY A 330 -9.88 20.25 8.35
C GLY A 330 -11.36 20.50 8.64
N SER A 331 -12.22 19.52 8.40
CA SER A 331 -13.66 19.58 8.72
C SER A 331 -14.19 18.31 9.37
N THR A 332 -13.63 17.14 9.01
CA THR A 332 -14.12 15.83 9.45
C THR A 332 -12.99 14.89 9.80
N TYR A 333 -13.21 14.06 10.81
CA TYR A 333 -12.35 12.91 11.10
C TYR A 333 -12.80 11.69 10.28
N SER A 334 -11.87 10.83 9.92
CA SER A 334 -12.13 9.57 9.22
C SER A 334 -11.33 8.43 9.83
N MET A 335 -11.85 7.20 9.75
CA MET A 335 -11.12 5.96 10.08
C MET A 335 -10.91 5.04 8.87
N LYS A 336 -10.97 5.61 7.65
CA LYS A 336 -10.62 4.87 6.44
C LYS A 336 -9.16 4.39 6.52
N GLY A 337 -8.94 3.15 6.11
CA GLY A 337 -7.62 2.55 5.96
C GLY A 337 -7.19 2.53 4.50
N TYR A 338 -5.89 2.69 4.26
CA TYR A 338 -5.27 2.61 2.94
C TYR A 338 -4.04 1.72 3.03
N ALA A 339 -3.80 0.91 2.00
CA ALA A 339 -2.60 0.10 1.83
C ALA A 339 -1.82 0.62 0.63
N ARG A 340 -0.53 0.91 0.80
CA ARG A 340 0.40 1.28 -0.28
C ARG A 340 1.40 0.15 -0.50
N SER A 341 1.50 -0.33 -1.73
CA SER A 341 2.53 -1.27 -2.15
C SER A 341 3.85 -0.55 -2.42
N PHE A 342 4.94 -1.13 -1.92
CA PHE A 342 6.28 -0.63 -2.19
C PHE A 342 6.84 -1.05 -3.55
N SER A 343 6.37 -2.17 -4.11
CA SER A 343 6.93 -2.72 -5.36
C SER A 343 6.53 -1.92 -6.59
N ASN A 344 5.37 -1.26 -6.54
CA ASN A 344 4.83 -0.49 -7.67
C ASN A 344 4.28 0.89 -7.27
N GLY A 345 4.39 1.29 -5.99
CA GLY A 345 3.95 2.59 -5.48
C GLY A 345 2.43 2.78 -5.44
N LYS A 346 1.63 1.78 -5.87
CA LYS A 346 0.17 1.85 -5.93
C LYS A 346 -0.44 1.87 -4.54
N ILE A 347 -1.53 2.62 -4.40
CA ILE A 347 -2.27 2.78 -3.16
C ILE A 347 -3.71 2.32 -3.37
N SER A 348 -4.23 1.56 -2.42
CA SER A 348 -5.55 0.96 -2.44
C SER A 348 -6.27 1.27 -1.13
N GLN A 349 -7.51 1.74 -1.20
CA GLN A 349 -8.32 1.90 0.01
C GLN A 349 -8.75 0.53 0.52
N LEU A 350 -8.56 0.28 1.82
CA LEU A 350 -9.15 -0.87 2.49
C LEU A 350 -10.66 -0.68 2.54
N LYS A 351 -11.41 -1.51 1.80
CA LYS A 351 -12.87 -1.56 1.85
C LYS A 351 -13.29 -2.31 3.13
N ILE A 352 -13.32 -1.59 4.27
CA ILE A 352 -13.85 -2.11 5.53
C ILE A 352 -15.39 -2.05 5.43
N PRO A 353 -16.11 -3.18 5.48
CA PRO A 353 -17.56 -3.18 5.38
C PRO A 353 -18.21 -2.51 6.60
N GLN A 354 -19.20 -1.67 6.36
CA GLN A 354 -19.92 -0.91 7.39
C GLN A 354 -21.00 -1.73 8.14
N TYR A 355 -20.99 -3.07 8.03
CA TYR A 355 -22.17 -3.90 8.32
C TYR A 355 -22.08 -4.78 9.58
N SER A 356 -21.12 -4.56 10.47
CA SER A 356 -21.04 -5.30 11.74
C SER A 356 -21.52 -4.43 12.90
N SER A 357 -22.29 -4.98 13.84
CA SER A 357 -22.71 -4.29 15.07
C SER A 357 -21.55 -4.01 16.05
N GLN A 358 -20.29 -4.26 15.66
CA GLN A 358 -19.06 -4.03 16.42
C GLN A 358 -17.95 -3.34 15.59
N VAL A 359 -18.31 -2.30 14.81
CA VAL A 359 -17.35 -1.57 13.95
C VAL A 359 -16.30 -0.82 14.81
N ALA A 360 -15.07 -0.74 14.31
CA ALA A 360 -14.14 0.30 14.74
C ALA A 360 -14.80 1.69 14.62
N PRO A 361 -14.47 2.66 15.49
CA PRO A 361 -15.21 3.91 15.54
C PRO A 361 -14.99 4.69 14.24
N GLN A 362 -15.97 5.44 13.76
CA GLN A 362 -15.89 6.05 12.42
C GLN A 362 -15.01 7.31 12.39
N LYS A 363 -14.77 7.91 13.57
CA LYS A 363 -14.08 9.18 13.77
C LYS A 363 -13.20 9.13 15.01
N VAL A 364 -12.00 8.55 14.94
CA VAL A 364 -11.15 8.37 16.13
C VAL A 364 -10.01 9.38 16.15
N ILE A 365 -9.81 10.03 17.30
CA ILE A 365 -8.65 10.89 17.56
C ILE A 365 -7.71 10.27 18.58
N GLY A 366 -6.40 10.40 18.34
CA GLY A 366 -5.37 10.05 19.34
C GLY A 366 -5.25 8.57 19.63
N PHE A 367 -5.53 7.71 18.66
CA PHE A 367 -5.26 6.29 18.73
C PHE A 367 -3.81 5.99 18.34
N SER A 368 -3.37 4.77 18.64
CA SER A 368 -2.11 4.22 18.13
C SER A 368 -2.31 2.86 17.45
N ILE A 369 -1.52 2.56 16.42
CA ILE A 369 -1.61 1.34 15.61
C ILE A 369 -0.32 0.53 15.71
N ASN A 370 -0.44 -0.80 15.76
CA ASN A 370 0.68 -1.74 15.60
C ASN A 370 0.35 -2.83 14.56
N SER A 371 1.36 -3.45 13.96
CA SER A 371 1.22 -4.47 12.90
C SER A 371 1.96 -5.75 13.25
N PHE A 372 1.20 -6.77 13.62
CA PHE A 372 1.70 -8.12 13.81
C PHE A 372 1.69 -8.92 12.52
N SER A 373 2.45 -10.01 12.52
CA SER A 373 2.36 -11.04 11.47
C SER A 373 0.94 -11.60 11.27
N SER A 374 0.10 -11.50 12.30
CA SER A 374 -1.28 -12.01 12.36
C SER A 374 -2.35 -10.93 12.11
N GLY A 375 -2.03 -9.64 12.20
CA GLY A 375 -3.05 -8.59 12.17
C GLY A 375 -2.56 -7.19 12.47
N ILE A 376 -3.46 -6.22 12.31
CA ILE A 376 -3.25 -4.82 12.71
C ILE A 376 -4.08 -4.59 13.98
N THR A 377 -3.51 -3.92 14.96
CA THR A 377 -4.22 -3.55 16.19
C THR A 377 -4.36 -2.05 16.28
N MET A 378 -5.48 -1.59 16.82
CA MET A 378 -5.70 -0.20 17.17
C MET A 378 -5.99 -0.10 18.65
N THR A 379 -5.30 0.83 19.31
CA THR A 379 -5.37 1.07 20.75
C THR A 379 -5.83 2.49 21.03
N GLY A 380 -6.79 2.61 21.95
CA GLY A 380 -7.37 3.85 22.44
C GLY A 380 -8.12 4.66 21.39
N GLY A 381 -8.17 5.96 21.66
CA GLY A 381 -8.82 6.94 20.82
C GLY A 381 -10.27 7.23 21.21
N CYS A 382 -10.77 8.39 20.77
CA CYS A 382 -12.08 8.91 21.13
C CYS A 382 -12.94 9.15 19.90
N GLU A 383 -14.20 8.71 19.95
CA GLU A 383 -15.21 8.90 18.90
C GLU A 383 -15.94 10.24 19.07
N ASP A 384 -15.24 11.37 18.95
CA ASP A 384 -15.89 12.66 18.77
C ASP A 384 -14.93 13.75 18.25
N GLN A 385 -15.49 14.78 17.61
CA GLN A 385 -14.71 15.91 17.07
C GLN A 385 -14.09 16.80 18.16
N THR A 386 -14.56 16.67 19.40
CA THR A 386 -14.10 17.49 20.54
C THR A 386 -13.68 16.59 21.70
N LEU A 387 -12.56 16.94 22.33
CA LEU A 387 -12.02 16.26 23.53
C LEU A 387 -12.93 16.37 24.77
N ALA A 388 -14.12 16.96 24.63
CA ALA A 388 -15.07 17.27 25.70
C ALA A 388 -16.30 16.35 25.74
N SER A 389 -16.36 15.31 24.89
CA SER A 389 -17.49 14.38 24.87
C SER A 389 -17.49 13.45 26.10
N PRO A 390 -18.58 13.38 26.89
CA PRO A 390 -18.67 12.53 28.08
C PRO A 390 -18.48 11.02 27.78
N SER A 391 -18.73 10.59 26.55
CA SER A 391 -18.63 9.20 26.10
C SER A 391 -17.19 8.66 26.10
N CYS A 392 -16.19 9.53 25.91
CA CYS A 392 -14.79 9.12 25.81
C CYS A 392 -14.05 9.09 27.14
N ALA A 393 -14.65 9.64 28.19
CA ALA A 393 -13.90 10.08 29.36
C ALA A 393 -14.10 9.16 30.58
N GLN A 394 -14.94 8.12 30.45
CA GLN A 394 -15.18 7.07 31.45
C GLN A 394 -15.07 5.64 30.88
N SER A 395 -14.75 5.47 29.60
CA SER A 395 -14.54 4.15 29.01
C SER A 395 -13.13 3.62 29.31
N GLN A 396 -13.02 2.29 29.41
CA GLN A 396 -11.72 1.62 29.39
C GLN A 396 -11.03 1.84 28.03
N LEU A 397 -9.71 1.68 27.98
CA LEU A 397 -8.93 1.71 26.75
C LEU A 397 -9.58 0.84 25.68
N SER A 398 -9.95 1.46 24.57
CA SER A 398 -10.54 0.74 23.44
C SER A 398 -9.46 -0.07 22.71
N PHE A 399 -9.78 -1.31 22.32
CA PHE A 399 -8.86 -2.17 21.60
C PHE A 399 -9.57 -2.86 20.45
N TYR A 400 -9.01 -2.71 19.25
CA TYR A 400 -9.56 -3.29 18.04
C TYR A 400 -8.48 -4.10 17.32
N ILE A 401 -8.88 -5.21 16.73
CA ILE A 401 -8.02 -6.05 15.90
C ILE A 401 -8.63 -6.15 14.51
N LEU A 402 -7.79 -5.93 13.51
CA LEU A 402 -8.02 -6.27 12.12
C LEU A 402 -7.14 -7.47 11.80
N GLY A 403 -7.72 -8.67 11.80
CA GLY A 403 -6.96 -9.88 11.50
C GLY A 403 -6.47 -9.87 10.06
N ILE A 404 -5.15 -9.86 9.86
CA ILE A 404 -4.54 -10.05 8.55
C ILE A 404 -4.64 -11.54 8.18
N ASN A 405 -4.72 -12.47 9.13
CA ASN A 405 -4.87 -13.89 8.84
C ASN A 405 -6.13 -14.54 9.46
N ASP A 406 -7.10 -13.75 9.93
CA ASP A 406 -8.41 -14.27 10.36
C ASP A 406 -9.29 -14.55 9.13
N CYS A 407 -8.92 -15.60 8.40
CA CYS A 407 -9.87 -16.23 7.51
C CYS A 407 -10.73 -17.18 8.36
N ASN A 408 -12.06 -17.04 8.30
CA ASN A 408 -12.96 -17.97 8.99
C ASN A 408 -12.54 -19.42 8.70
N LYS A 409 -12.38 -20.24 9.74
CA LYS A 409 -12.01 -21.67 9.69
C LYS A 409 -12.99 -22.57 8.90
N ALA A 410 -13.97 -21.97 8.22
CA ALA A 410 -14.91 -22.69 7.36
C ALA A 410 -14.29 -23.18 6.04
N SER A 411 -13.05 -22.79 5.72
CA SER A 411 -12.23 -23.50 4.74
C SER A 411 -11.82 -24.84 5.35
N THR A 412 -12.50 -25.91 4.96
CA THR A 412 -12.29 -27.27 5.48
C THR A 412 -10.97 -27.90 5.05
N ASN A 413 -10.11 -27.22 4.27
CA ASN A 413 -8.79 -27.73 3.87
C ASN A 413 -7.77 -26.61 3.67
N HIS A 414 -6.88 -26.40 4.65
CA HIS A 414 -5.73 -25.49 4.59
C HIS A 414 -4.74 -25.77 3.44
N ASN A 415 -4.91 -26.87 2.70
CA ASN A 415 -4.04 -27.29 1.61
C ASN A 415 -4.37 -26.65 0.25
N MET A 416 -5.47 -25.89 0.15
CA MET A 416 -5.96 -25.33 -1.13
C MET A 416 -5.79 -23.81 -1.23
N ALA A 417 -5.47 -23.14 -0.12
CA ALA A 417 -5.38 -21.69 -0.06
C ALA A 417 -4.40 -21.19 1.01
N LYS A 418 -3.77 -20.05 0.75
CA LYS A 418 -3.00 -19.27 1.73
C LYS A 418 -3.88 -18.14 2.28
N CYS A 419 -4.04 -18.03 3.60
CA CYS A 419 -4.80 -16.92 4.19
C CYS A 419 -3.91 -15.66 4.27
N MET A 420 -4.35 -14.56 3.66
CA MET A 420 -3.69 -13.24 3.72
C MET A 420 -4.72 -12.10 3.66
N TYR A 421 -4.56 -11.10 4.52
CA TYR A 421 -5.46 -9.96 4.74
C TYR A 421 -6.93 -10.31 5.02
N GLY A 422 -7.18 -11.39 5.76
CA GLY A 422 -8.54 -11.90 6.04
C GLY A 422 -9.21 -12.54 4.82
N LYS A 423 -8.45 -12.84 3.76
CA LYS A 423 -8.93 -13.47 2.53
C LYS A 423 -8.15 -14.74 2.20
N HIS A 424 -8.84 -15.76 1.69
CA HIS A 424 -8.20 -16.94 1.13
C HIS A 424 -7.63 -16.63 -0.25
N TRP A 425 -6.34 -16.86 -0.42
CA TRP A 425 -5.65 -16.81 -1.71
C TRP A 425 -5.49 -18.23 -2.21
N CYS A 426 -6.23 -18.56 -3.24
CA CYS A 426 -6.21 -19.90 -3.80
C CYS A 426 -4.84 -20.21 -4.37
N LEU A 427 -4.35 -21.42 -4.09
CA LEU A 427 -3.20 -21.95 -4.81
C LEU A 427 -3.57 -22.12 -6.29
N ASP A 428 -2.56 -22.19 -7.17
CA ASP A 428 -2.70 -22.11 -8.65
C ASP A 428 -3.74 -23.06 -9.28
N GLN A 429 -4.18 -24.09 -8.57
CA GLN A 429 -5.18 -25.07 -9.02
C GLN A 429 -6.60 -24.86 -8.48
N TYR A 430 -6.86 -23.77 -7.75
CA TYR A 430 -8.14 -23.56 -7.07
C TYR A 430 -8.70 -22.15 -7.29
N TRP A 431 -10.02 -22.02 -7.21
CA TRP A 431 -10.74 -20.75 -7.35
C TRP A 431 -12.04 -20.73 -6.54
N GLY A 432 -12.67 -19.56 -6.47
CA GLY A 432 -13.85 -19.29 -5.64
C GLY A 432 -13.49 -18.60 -4.32
N ASP A 433 -14.49 -18.04 -3.65
CA ASP A 433 -14.28 -17.19 -2.45
C ASP A 433 -13.60 -17.92 -1.28
N LEU A 434 -13.71 -19.25 -1.23
CA LEU A 434 -13.04 -20.13 -0.24
C LEU A 434 -12.07 -21.12 -0.90
N CYS A 435 -11.74 -20.91 -2.18
CA CYS A 435 -10.89 -21.83 -2.96
C CYS A 435 -11.42 -23.25 -3.01
N GLN A 436 -12.75 -23.39 -2.97
CA GLN A 436 -13.45 -24.66 -2.91
C GLN A 436 -13.55 -25.38 -4.25
N ASN A 437 -13.32 -24.67 -5.36
CA ASN A 437 -13.44 -25.22 -6.70
C ASN A 437 -12.06 -25.44 -7.31
N GLN A 438 -11.89 -26.54 -8.05
CA GLN A 438 -10.68 -26.78 -8.83
C GLN A 438 -10.69 -25.97 -10.13
N LEU A 439 -9.56 -25.40 -10.52
CA LEU A 439 -9.42 -24.69 -11.79
C LEU A 439 -9.60 -25.67 -12.95
N CYS A 440 -10.37 -25.27 -13.96
CA CYS A 440 -10.45 -26.04 -15.19
C CYS A 440 -9.20 -25.82 -16.08
N PRO A 441 -8.83 -26.79 -16.92
CA PRO A 441 -7.75 -26.65 -17.91
C PRO A 441 -7.91 -25.37 -18.74
N GLY A 442 -6.81 -24.66 -18.98
CA GLY A 442 -6.81 -23.41 -19.74
C GLY A 442 -7.47 -22.21 -19.06
N SER A 443 -7.89 -22.36 -17.80
CA SER A 443 -8.43 -21.26 -17.01
C SER A 443 -7.29 -20.47 -16.37
N MET A 444 -7.49 -19.15 -16.23
CA MET A 444 -6.58 -18.28 -15.48
C MET A 444 -7.38 -17.43 -14.50
N CYS A 445 -6.96 -17.41 -13.24
CA CYS A 445 -7.54 -16.54 -12.22
C CYS A 445 -6.50 -15.50 -11.82
N LEU A 446 -6.84 -14.23 -12.02
CA LEU A 446 -6.02 -13.11 -11.60
C LEU A 446 -6.55 -12.58 -10.28
N ASN A 447 -5.81 -12.84 -9.21
CA ASN A 447 -6.00 -12.16 -7.95
C ASN A 447 -5.48 -10.72 -8.11
N ASP A 448 -6.40 -9.75 -8.23
CA ASP A 448 -6.00 -8.35 -8.20
C ASP A 448 -5.71 -7.93 -6.75
N ILE A 449 -4.44 -8.00 -6.40
CA ILE A 449 -3.89 -7.57 -5.12
C ILE A 449 -4.18 -6.07 -4.83
N ASN A 450 -4.51 -5.29 -5.87
CA ASN A 450 -4.67 -3.84 -5.77
C ASN A 450 -6.12 -3.42 -5.49
N SER A 451 -7.14 -4.25 -5.73
CA SER A 451 -8.54 -3.85 -5.53
C SER A 451 -9.19 -4.51 -4.33
N PHE A 452 -8.56 -5.55 -3.75
CA PHE A 452 -9.17 -6.45 -2.77
C PHE A 452 -10.48 -7.10 -3.28
N GLU A 453 -10.77 -7.04 -4.59
CA GLU A 453 -11.97 -7.62 -5.20
C GLU A 453 -11.80 -9.13 -5.45
N SER A 454 -12.90 -9.86 -5.64
CA SER A 454 -12.85 -11.29 -5.95
C SER A 454 -11.97 -11.54 -7.19
N PRO A 455 -11.15 -12.62 -7.21
CA PRO A 455 -10.32 -12.93 -8.36
C PRO A 455 -11.14 -12.96 -9.64
N PHE A 456 -10.68 -12.23 -10.65
CA PHE A 456 -11.27 -12.32 -11.97
C PHE A 456 -10.72 -13.57 -12.64
N CYS A 457 -11.61 -14.52 -12.93
CA CYS A 457 -11.27 -15.80 -13.51
C CYS A 457 -11.78 -15.89 -14.96
N TYR A 458 -10.86 -16.07 -15.90
CA TYR A 458 -11.17 -16.53 -17.25
C TYR A 458 -11.20 -18.05 -17.22
N MET A 459 -12.40 -18.63 -17.35
CA MET A 459 -12.57 -20.09 -17.32
C MET A 459 -12.62 -20.64 -18.74
N CYS A 460 -11.97 -21.78 -18.99
CA CYS A 460 -12.05 -22.53 -20.26
C CYS A 460 -11.76 -21.64 -21.50
N PHE A 461 -10.69 -20.85 -21.45
CA PHE A 461 -10.32 -19.84 -22.47
C PHE A 461 -11.45 -18.84 -22.85
N GLY A 462 -12.47 -18.69 -22.01
CA GLY A 462 -13.63 -17.84 -22.27
C GLY A 462 -14.70 -18.47 -23.17
N ASN A 463 -14.51 -19.73 -23.58
CA ASN A 463 -15.38 -20.43 -24.52
C ASN A 463 -16.16 -21.58 -23.87
N GLY A 464 -16.21 -21.71 -22.54
CA GLY A 464 -16.92 -22.81 -21.88
C GLY A 464 -17.27 -22.53 -20.43
N GLN A 465 -18.01 -23.46 -19.82
CA GLN A 465 -18.42 -23.43 -18.42
C GLN A 465 -17.62 -24.45 -17.60
N CYS A 466 -16.93 -23.98 -16.56
CA CYS A 466 -16.19 -24.85 -15.65
C CYS A 466 -17.13 -25.45 -14.59
N ASN A 467 -17.15 -26.77 -14.46
CA ASN A 467 -17.92 -27.45 -13.41
C ASN A 467 -17.13 -27.54 -12.09
N SER A 468 -17.79 -27.99 -11.00
CA SER A 468 -17.18 -28.13 -9.67
C SER A 468 -16.09 -29.21 -9.59
N GLN A 469 -15.95 -30.06 -10.61
CA GLN A 469 -14.94 -31.12 -10.71
C GLN A 469 -13.72 -30.70 -11.53
N GLY A 470 -13.62 -29.43 -11.95
CA GLY A 470 -12.49 -28.92 -12.74
C GLY A 470 -12.52 -29.34 -14.20
N GLN A 471 -13.70 -29.62 -14.78
CA GLN A 471 -13.86 -29.93 -16.19
C GLN A 471 -14.59 -28.83 -16.95
N CYS A 472 -14.10 -28.48 -18.13
CA CYS A 472 -14.79 -27.58 -19.06
C CYS A 472 -15.95 -28.33 -19.74
N THR A 473 -17.12 -27.74 -19.64
CA THR A 473 -18.38 -28.24 -20.21
C THR A 473 -19.04 -27.15 -21.03
N SER A 474 -19.96 -27.51 -21.93
CA SER A 474 -20.71 -26.54 -22.73
C SER A 474 -19.82 -25.57 -23.52
N CYS A 475 -18.81 -26.10 -24.22
CA CYS A 475 -17.98 -25.28 -25.09
C CYS A 475 -18.84 -24.57 -26.15
N SER A 476 -18.62 -23.27 -26.33
CA SER A 476 -19.40 -22.40 -27.21
C SER A 476 -19.08 -22.67 -28.69
N GLN A 477 -19.74 -21.91 -29.57
CA GLN A 477 -19.45 -21.92 -31.00
C GLN A 477 -18.85 -20.57 -31.41
N THR A 478 -17.97 -20.62 -32.41
CA THR A 478 -17.49 -19.43 -33.11
C THR A 478 -18.64 -18.72 -33.85
N GLN A 479 -18.40 -17.49 -34.31
CA GLN A 479 -19.38 -16.75 -35.13
C GLN A 479 -19.77 -17.49 -36.43
N ALA A 480 -18.93 -18.41 -36.89
CA ALA A 480 -19.19 -19.27 -38.04
C ALA A 480 -19.98 -20.55 -37.70
N GLY A 481 -20.44 -20.72 -36.46
CA GLY A 481 -21.22 -21.88 -36.00
C GLY A 481 -20.38 -23.13 -35.70
N ILE A 482 -19.05 -23.03 -35.66
CA ILE A 482 -18.14 -24.16 -35.41
C ILE A 482 -17.84 -24.24 -33.91
N GLY A 483 -17.98 -25.43 -33.30
CA GLY A 483 -17.78 -25.64 -31.86
C GLY A 483 -16.32 -25.73 -31.43
N PHE A 484 -16.04 -25.40 -30.17
CA PHE A 484 -14.77 -25.73 -29.52
C PHE A 484 -14.82 -27.14 -28.90
N ILE A 485 -13.77 -27.94 -29.03
CA ILE A 485 -13.81 -29.39 -28.72
C ILE A 485 -12.71 -29.90 -27.78
N SER A 486 -11.69 -29.10 -27.47
CA SER A 486 -10.64 -29.51 -26.53
C SER A 486 -11.12 -29.47 -25.07
N SER A 487 -10.39 -30.17 -24.18
CA SER A 487 -10.71 -30.24 -22.74
C SER A 487 -10.67 -28.89 -22.01
N ASP A 488 -10.13 -27.85 -22.65
CA ASP A 488 -10.03 -26.46 -22.21
C ASP A 488 -10.85 -25.48 -23.09
N CYS A 489 -11.63 -25.98 -24.05
CA CYS A 489 -12.38 -25.20 -25.06
C CYS A 489 -11.52 -24.20 -25.87
N SER A 490 -10.25 -24.52 -26.11
CA SER A 490 -9.30 -23.66 -26.83
C SER A 490 -9.12 -24.01 -28.32
N THR A 491 -9.46 -25.24 -28.71
CA THR A 491 -9.35 -25.73 -30.10
C THR A 491 -10.71 -25.74 -30.79
N VAL A 492 -10.80 -25.07 -31.95
CA VAL A 492 -11.98 -25.06 -32.83
C VAL A 492 -12.03 -26.38 -33.63
N ASP A 493 -13.20 -27.01 -33.70
CA ASP A 493 -13.44 -28.23 -34.50
C ASP A 493 -13.27 -27.97 -36.02
N CYS A 494 -13.16 -29.03 -36.82
CA CYS A 494 -13.18 -28.88 -38.27
C CYS A 494 -14.56 -28.44 -38.77
N LYS A 495 -14.56 -27.50 -39.71
CA LYS A 495 -15.77 -27.03 -40.38
C LYS A 495 -16.51 -28.20 -41.04
N ASN A 496 -17.78 -28.38 -40.70
CA ASN A 496 -18.66 -29.44 -41.21
C ASN A 496 -18.05 -30.85 -41.17
N GLN A 497 -17.19 -31.16 -40.20
CA GLN A 497 -16.52 -32.47 -40.08
C GLN A 497 -15.83 -32.91 -41.39
N CYS A 498 -15.22 -31.96 -42.10
CA CYS A 498 -14.58 -32.20 -43.40
C CYS A 498 -15.50 -32.81 -44.46
N GLY A 499 -16.82 -32.52 -44.37
CA GLY A 499 -17.83 -32.95 -45.32
C GLY A 499 -17.95 -34.47 -45.46
N ASN A 500 -17.50 -35.25 -44.46
CA ASN A 500 -17.34 -36.71 -44.52
C ASN A 500 -16.37 -37.20 -45.63
N ALA A 501 -15.60 -36.31 -46.24
CA ALA A 501 -14.68 -36.59 -47.35
C ALA A 501 -13.21 -36.35 -46.99
N GLY A 502 -12.93 -36.12 -45.71
CA GLY A 502 -11.61 -35.93 -45.15
C GLY A 502 -11.56 -36.36 -43.68
N THR A 503 -10.36 -36.48 -43.14
CA THR A 503 -10.14 -36.70 -41.72
C THR A 503 -9.82 -35.37 -41.05
N CYS A 504 -10.57 -35.03 -40.00
CA CYS A 504 -10.28 -33.85 -39.20
C CYS A 504 -9.00 -34.04 -38.41
N VAL A 505 -8.08 -33.08 -38.51
CA VAL A 505 -6.83 -33.06 -37.74
C VAL A 505 -6.86 -31.85 -36.81
N ASN A 506 -6.92 -32.14 -35.51
CA ASN A 506 -7.06 -31.11 -34.49
C ASN A 506 -5.71 -30.43 -34.22
N TYR A 507 -5.63 -29.14 -34.50
CA TYR A 507 -4.46 -28.31 -34.21
C TYR A 507 -4.88 -27.10 -33.38
N TYR A 508 -4.05 -26.74 -32.40
CA TYR A 508 -4.24 -25.49 -31.66
C TYR A 508 -3.62 -24.31 -32.46
N PRO A 509 -4.33 -23.18 -32.65
CA PRO A 509 -5.71 -22.89 -32.23
C PRO A 509 -6.80 -23.25 -33.26
N VAL A 510 -6.45 -23.67 -34.48
CA VAL A 510 -7.41 -23.97 -35.57
C VAL A 510 -7.15 -25.35 -36.16
N SER A 511 -8.17 -26.21 -36.17
CA SER A 511 -8.11 -27.55 -36.79
C SER A 511 -8.18 -27.47 -38.32
N SER A 512 -7.58 -28.45 -38.99
CA SER A 512 -7.51 -28.52 -40.45
C SER A 512 -8.02 -29.86 -40.97
N CYS A 513 -8.60 -29.86 -42.17
CA CYS A 513 -9.09 -31.06 -42.83
C CYS A 513 -8.02 -31.69 -43.72
N ASN A 514 -7.67 -32.94 -43.44
CA ASN A 514 -6.90 -33.77 -44.35
C ASN A 514 -7.85 -34.44 -45.36
N CYS A 515 -8.01 -33.82 -46.52
CA CYS A 515 -8.98 -34.26 -47.53
C CYS A 515 -8.52 -35.51 -48.28
N GLN A 516 -9.46 -36.40 -48.58
CA GLN A 516 -9.19 -37.60 -49.38
C GLN A 516 -9.28 -37.28 -50.88
N LYS A 517 -8.56 -38.05 -51.70
CA LYS A 517 -8.57 -37.95 -53.18
C LYS A 517 -8.14 -36.56 -53.67
N LEU A 518 -8.78 -36.05 -54.72
CA LEU A 518 -8.56 -34.73 -55.31
C LEU A 518 -9.50 -33.67 -54.71
N LEU A 519 -9.87 -33.80 -53.44
CA LEU A 519 -10.70 -32.82 -52.74
C LEU A 519 -9.84 -31.87 -51.92
N GLY A 520 -10.33 -30.65 -51.70
CA GLY A 520 -9.67 -29.67 -50.84
C GLY A 520 -10.59 -28.53 -50.40
N GLY A 521 -9.98 -27.50 -49.81
CA GLY A 521 -10.69 -26.42 -49.11
C GLY A 521 -11.03 -26.79 -47.65
N ASP A 522 -11.50 -25.81 -46.88
CA ASP A 522 -11.63 -25.87 -45.42
C ASP A 522 -12.57 -26.96 -44.87
N TYR A 523 -13.38 -27.58 -45.74
CA TYR A 523 -14.27 -28.69 -45.39
C TYR A 523 -14.28 -29.80 -46.46
N CYS A 524 -13.25 -29.88 -47.31
CA CYS A 524 -13.14 -30.87 -48.40
C CYS A 524 -14.30 -30.88 -49.42
N GLY A 525 -15.02 -29.76 -49.56
CA GLY A 525 -16.13 -29.62 -50.49
C GLY A 525 -15.74 -29.21 -51.91
N LYS A 526 -14.47 -28.90 -52.17
CA LYS A 526 -14.00 -28.46 -53.49
C LYS A 526 -13.25 -29.59 -54.18
N THR A 527 -13.72 -30.00 -55.35
CA THR A 527 -13.00 -30.92 -56.24
C THR A 527 -11.96 -30.16 -57.05
N PHE A 528 -10.72 -30.63 -57.03
CA PHE A 528 -9.61 -30.13 -57.84
C PHE A 528 -9.40 -31.08 -59.03
N CYS A 529 -9.44 -30.53 -60.24
CA CYS A 529 -8.99 -31.25 -61.43
C CYS A 529 -7.56 -30.82 -61.78
N LEU A 530 -6.77 -31.75 -62.33
CA LEU A 530 -5.40 -31.47 -62.74
C LEU A 530 -5.40 -30.32 -63.77
N ASN A 531 -4.63 -29.26 -63.49
CA ASN A 531 -4.54 -28.04 -64.29
C ASN A 531 -5.89 -27.41 -64.70
N ASP A 532 -6.94 -27.61 -63.90
CA ASP A 532 -8.31 -27.15 -64.22
C ASP A 532 -8.77 -27.61 -65.62
N CYS A 533 -8.39 -28.84 -65.98
CA CYS A 533 -8.60 -29.44 -67.30
C CYS A 533 -8.05 -28.59 -68.46
N SER A 534 -7.01 -27.78 -68.19
CA SER A 534 -6.36 -26.87 -69.14
C SER A 534 -7.34 -25.96 -69.90
N ASN A 535 -8.49 -25.63 -69.27
CA ASN A 535 -9.63 -24.95 -69.91
C ASN A 535 -10.15 -25.65 -71.19
N SER A 536 -9.84 -26.94 -71.36
CA SER A 536 -10.03 -27.74 -72.56
C SER A 536 -10.90 -28.98 -72.29
N GLY A 537 -11.57 -29.01 -71.14
CA GLY A 537 -12.50 -30.05 -70.72
C GLY A 537 -13.33 -29.63 -69.51
N THR A 538 -14.28 -30.48 -69.11
CA THR A 538 -15.12 -30.26 -67.92
C THR A 538 -14.62 -31.09 -66.74
N CYS A 539 -14.35 -30.42 -65.61
CA CYS A 539 -13.97 -31.09 -64.37
C CYS A 539 -15.15 -31.88 -63.80
N GLN A 540 -15.01 -33.20 -63.71
CA GLN A 540 -16.04 -34.08 -63.19
C GLN A 540 -15.99 -34.17 -61.65
N GLN A 541 -17.08 -34.60 -61.02
CA GLN A 541 -17.18 -34.71 -59.55
C GLN A 541 -16.14 -35.66 -58.93
N ASN A 542 -15.58 -36.59 -59.70
CA ASN A 542 -14.52 -37.51 -59.26
C ASN A 542 -13.10 -36.93 -59.42
N GLY A 543 -12.96 -35.68 -59.87
CA GLY A 543 -11.67 -35.01 -60.09
C GLY A 543 -10.98 -35.36 -61.41
N LEU A 544 -11.66 -36.10 -62.30
CA LEU A 544 -11.17 -36.41 -63.64
C LEU A 544 -11.67 -35.39 -64.66
N CYS A 545 -10.85 -35.08 -65.65
CA CYS A 545 -11.23 -34.19 -66.73
C CYS A 545 -11.95 -34.95 -67.85
N GLN A 546 -13.14 -34.47 -68.21
CA GLN A 546 -13.81 -34.88 -69.44
C GLN A 546 -13.40 -33.95 -70.56
N CYS A 547 -12.51 -34.42 -71.43
CA CYS A 547 -11.95 -33.60 -72.51
C CYS A 547 -12.95 -33.34 -73.64
N ASN A 548 -12.79 -32.18 -74.28
CA ASN A 548 -13.53 -31.81 -75.49
C ASN A 548 -13.07 -32.68 -76.69
N GLN A 549 -13.85 -32.69 -77.78
CA GLN A 549 -13.78 -33.69 -78.88
C GLN A 549 -12.41 -33.85 -79.57
N ASP A 550 -11.47 -32.90 -79.39
CA ASP A 550 -10.12 -32.91 -80.00
C ASP A 550 -8.97 -32.90 -78.97
N LYS A 551 -9.28 -33.22 -77.71
CA LYS A 551 -8.33 -33.17 -76.59
C LYS A 551 -8.29 -34.49 -75.84
N GLU A 552 -7.11 -34.89 -75.38
CA GLU A 552 -6.89 -36.07 -74.56
C GLU A 552 -5.86 -35.82 -73.45
N GLY A 553 -5.58 -36.83 -72.64
CA GLY A 553 -4.70 -36.75 -71.47
C GLY A 553 -5.46 -36.43 -70.17
N ALA A 554 -4.75 -36.58 -69.05
CA ALA A 554 -5.36 -36.48 -67.71
C ALA A 554 -5.90 -35.07 -67.36
N ASP A 555 -5.39 -34.03 -68.02
CA ASP A 555 -5.77 -32.63 -67.87
C ASP A 555 -6.21 -31.98 -69.19
N CYS A 556 -6.51 -32.77 -70.23
CA CYS A 556 -6.91 -32.29 -71.56
C CYS A 556 -5.93 -31.35 -72.26
N SER A 557 -4.64 -31.41 -71.90
CA SER A 557 -3.58 -30.62 -72.52
C SER A 557 -3.11 -31.19 -73.87
N ILE A 558 -3.35 -32.47 -74.14
CA ILE A 558 -2.88 -33.15 -75.36
C ILE A 558 -3.91 -32.95 -76.47
N GLN A 559 -3.47 -32.61 -77.68
CA GLN A 559 -4.35 -32.43 -78.83
C GLN A 559 -4.35 -33.66 -79.72
N ILE A 560 -5.53 -34.16 -80.05
CA ILE A 560 -5.71 -35.30 -80.96
C ILE A 560 -5.57 -34.76 -82.39
N ILE A 561 -4.51 -35.17 -83.09
CA ILE A 561 -4.35 -34.88 -84.51
C ILE A 561 -4.83 -36.12 -85.28
N GLY A 562 -6.08 -36.09 -85.75
CA GLY A 562 -6.59 -37.12 -86.65
C GLY A 562 -6.00 -36.97 -88.04
N PHE A 563 -5.10 -37.88 -88.44
CA PHE A 563 -4.81 -38.11 -89.85
C PHE A 563 -5.97 -38.92 -90.44
N LEU A 564 -6.76 -38.33 -91.34
CA LEU A 564 -7.71 -39.06 -92.18
C LEU A 564 -6.93 -39.85 -93.26
N SER A 565 -7.41 -41.09 -93.49
CA SER A 565 -6.99 -42.14 -94.45
C SER A 565 -5.71 -42.89 -94.15
#